data_AF-A0A3D5D9A1-F1
#
_entry.id   AF-A0A3D5D9A1-F1
#
_cell.length_a   1.000
_cell.length_b   1.000
_cell.length_c   1.000
_cell.angle_alpha   90.00
_cell.angle_beta   90.00
_cell.angle_gamma   90.00
#
_symmetry.space_group_name_H-M   'P 1'
#
loop_
_entity.id
_entity.type
_entity.pdbx_description
1 polymer ?
#
loop_
_entity_poly.entity_id
_entity_poly.type
_entity_poly.pdbx_seq_one_letter_code
_entity_poly.pdbx_strand_id
1 'polypeptide(L)'
;AELAASSGETEEYVVCALLHDIGDTLGSTNHPDVAAAIIEPFVSDSHHWMVKHHGIFQGYNFFHHIGLDRNMRDHYKGSEHYDLTEQFIAKYDNPAFDAGKPKLDLDLFAPMVRKLFTTPKKGYMVTSV
;
A
#
# COMPACT_ATOMS: atom_id res chain seq x y z
N ALA A 1 -7.62 2.23 -3.04
CA ALA A 1 -8.66 2.00 -2.01
C ALA A 1 -9.99 1.50 -2.55
N GLU A 2 -10.66 2.24 -3.45
CA GLU A 2 -12.00 1.89 -3.94
C GLU A 2 -12.08 0.49 -4.58
N LEU A 3 -11.18 0.17 -5.52
CA LEU A 3 -11.19 -1.15 -6.18
C LEU A 3 -11.04 -2.29 -5.16
N ALA A 4 -10.21 -2.10 -4.12
CA ALA A 4 -10.05 -3.06 -3.03
C ALA A 4 -11.35 -3.19 -2.22
N ALA A 5 -11.98 -2.06 -1.86
CA ALA A 5 -13.25 -2.06 -1.13
C ALA A 5 -14.37 -2.75 -1.91
N SER A 6 -14.51 -2.45 -3.21
CA SER A 6 -15.50 -3.10 -4.09
C SER A 6 -15.22 -4.59 -4.31
N SER A 7 -13.97 -5.04 -4.12
CA SER A 7 -13.58 -6.45 -4.21
C SER A 7 -13.80 -7.22 -2.91
N GLY A 8 -14.27 -6.58 -1.84
CA GLY A 8 -14.51 -7.21 -0.54
C GLY A 8 -13.25 -7.44 0.29
N GLU A 9 -12.17 -6.69 0.02
CA GLU A 9 -10.95 -6.76 0.81
C GLU A 9 -11.18 -6.29 2.26
N THR A 10 -10.33 -6.75 3.18
CA THR A 10 -10.42 -6.37 4.60
C THR A 10 -10.22 -4.86 4.81
N GLU A 11 -10.76 -4.29 5.89
CA GLU A 11 -10.58 -2.86 6.21
C GLU A 11 -9.09 -2.47 6.28
N GLU A 12 -8.22 -3.31 6.85
CA GLU A 12 -6.78 -3.05 6.91
C GLU A 12 -6.18 -2.95 5.50
N TYR A 13 -6.54 -3.87 4.60
CA TYR A 13 -6.09 -3.86 3.21
C TYR A 13 -6.58 -2.60 2.49
N VAL A 14 -7.86 -2.26 2.63
CA VAL A 14 -8.45 -1.06 2.01
C VAL A 14 -7.74 0.20 2.45
N VAL A 15 -7.41 0.32 3.75
CA VAL A 15 -6.64 1.46 4.27
C VAL A 15 -5.20 1.45 3.77
N CYS A 16 -4.53 0.29 3.69
CA CYS A 16 -3.21 0.21 3.07
C CYS A 16 -3.24 0.67 1.60
N ALA A 17 -4.25 0.24 0.84
CA ALA A 17 -4.48 0.67 -0.53
C ALA A 17 -4.87 2.15 -0.65
N LEU A 18 -5.35 2.78 0.42
CA LEU A 18 -5.60 4.23 0.47
C LEU A 18 -4.32 5.01 0.75
N LEU A 19 -3.47 4.49 1.63
CA LEU A 19 -2.34 5.21 2.20
C LEU A 19 -0.98 4.86 1.58
N HIS A 20 -0.89 3.89 0.67
CA HIS A 20 0.39 3.44 0.12
C HIS A 20 1.27 4.57 -0.46
N ASP A 21 0.65 5.59 -1.07
CA ASP A 21 1.34 6.76 -1.64
C ASP A 21 1.32 8.01 -0.74
N ILE A 22 0.84 7.93 0.52
CA ILE A 22 0.75 9.12 1.40
C ILE A 22 2.12 9.80 1.63
N GLY A 23 3.22 9.05 1.42
CA GLY A 23 4.58 9.53 1.51
C GLY A 23 5.01 10.50 0.41
N ASP A 24 4.28 10.62 -0.71
CA ASP A 24 4.70 11.40 -1.89
C ASP A 24 5.05 12.85 -1.56
N THR A 25 4.30 13.43 -0.62
CA THR A 25 4.47 14.83 -0.22
C THR A 25 5.67 15.09 0.68
N LEU A 26 6.16 14.07 1.39
CA LEU A 26 7.23 14.20 2.40
C LEU A 26 8.54 13.56 1.97
N GLY A 27 8.49 12.54 1.11
CA GLY A 27 9.66 11.81 0.62
C GLY A 27 9.44 11.37 -0.82
N SER A 28 9.37 12.32 -1.76
CA SER A 28 9.07 12.02 -3.17
C SER A 28 10.01 11.02 -3.85
N THR A 29 11.22 10.80 -3.31
CA THR A 29 12.20 9.83 -3.85
C THR A 29 12.23 8.51 -3.09
N ASN A 30 11.51 8.40 -1.98
CA ASN A 30 11.45 7.21 -1.12
C ASN A 30 10.08 7.09 -0.43
N HIS A 31 9.02 7.48 -1.13
CA HIS A 31 7.67 7.60 -0.57
C HIS A 31 7.14 6.29 0.02
N PRO A 32 7.48 5.09 -0.48
CA PRO A 32 7.02 3.85 0.13
C PRO A 32 7.59 3.65 1.53
N ASP A 33 8.83 4.10 1.80
CA ASP A 33 9.44 4.00 3.13
C ASP A 33 8.74 4.93 4.12
N VAL A 34 8.35 6.14 3.68
CA VAL A 34 7.59 7.08 4.51
C VAL A 34 6.20 6.51 4.82
N ALA A 35 5.49 6.01 3.82
CA ALA A 35 4.17 5.40 4.01
C ALA A 35 4.24 4.17 4.93
N ALA A 36 5.24 3.32 4.72
CA ALA A 36 5.49 2.13 5.54
C ALA A 36 5.71 2.49 7.02
N ALA A 37 6.56 3.49 7.30
CA ALA A 37 6.84 3.93 8.66
C ALA A 37 5.58 4.46 9.39
N ILE A 38 4.65 5.12 8.66
CA ILE A 38 3.40 5.62 9.24
C ILE A 38 2.48 4.46 9.67
N ILE A 39 2.36 3.43 8.84
CA ILE A 39 1.38 2.36 9.06
C ILE A 39 1.91 1.18 9.88
N GLU A 40 3.24 0.98 9.92
CA GLU A 40 3.89 -0.18 10.53
C GLU A 40 3.34 -0.57 11.92
N PRO A 41 3.08 0.38 12.84
CA PRO A 41 2.58 0.03 14.16
C PRO A 41 1.17 -0.57 14.15
N PHE A 42 0.37 -0.40 13.10
CA PHE A 42 -1.08 -0.65 13.09
C PHE A 42 -1.50 -1.81 12.19
N VAL A 43 -0.60 -2.31 11.34
CA VAL A 43 -0.91 -3.31 10.31
C VAL A 43 -0.11 -4.60 10.51
N SER A 44 -0.58 -5.69 9.91
CA SER A 44 0.14 -6.97 9.83
C SER A 44 1.50 -6.82 9.12
N ASP A 45 2.41 -7.78 9.33
CA ASP A 45 3.70 -7.80 8.63
C ASP A 45 3.53 -7.88 7.11
N SER A 46 2.55 -8.63 6.62
CA SER A 46 2.26 -8.76 5.20
C SER A 46 1.80 -7.46 4.55
N HIS A 47 0.88 -6.71 5.18
CA HIS A 47 0.44 -5.42 4.63
C HIS A 47 1.50 -4.32 4.78
N HIS A 48 2.28 -4.33 5.86
CA HIS A 48 3.43 -3.45 5.98
C HIS A 48 4.44 -3.72 4.84
N TRP A 49 4.75 -5.00 4.58
CA TRP A 49 5.66 -5.38 3.50
C TRP A 49 5.14 -4.96 2.13
N MET A 50 3.85 -5.18 1.88
CA MET A 50 3.17 -4.75 0.65
C MET A 50 3.33 -3.24 0.42
N VAL A 51 3.02 -2.42 1.41
CA VAL A 51 3.16 -0.95 1.29
C VAL A 51 4.62 -0.53 1.17
N LYS A 52 5.54 -1.17 1.89
CA LYS A 52 6.96 -0.83 1.78
C LYS A 52 7.54 -1.09 0.40
N HIS A 53 7.13 -2.16 -0.27
CA HIS A 53 7.72 -2.59 -1.52
C HIS A 53 6.89 -2.25 -2.76
N HIS A 54 5.71 -1.63 -2.57
CA HIS A 54 4.79 -1.37 -3.68
C HIS A 54 5.46 -0.61 -4.83
N GLY A 55 6.29 0.40 -4.56
CA GLY A 55 6.94 1.19 -5.60
C GLY A 55 7.85 0.36 -6.53
N ILE A 56 8.62 -0.60 -5.98
CA ILE A 56 9.46 -1.50 -6.78
C ILE A 56 8.58 -2.45 -7.62
N PHE A 57 7.48 -2.94 -7.06
CA PHE A 57 6.56 -3.84 -7.76
C PHE A 57 5.76 -3.10 -8.85
N GLN A 58 5.29 -1.89 -8.57
CA GLN A 58 4.62 -0.99 -9.52
C GLN A 58 5.53 -0.67 -10.70
N GLY A 59 6.84 -0.56 -10.44
CA GLY A 59 7.89 -0.38 -11.43
C GLY A 59 7.86 -1.38 -12.59
N TYR A 60 7.32 -2.58 -12.39
CA TYR A 60 7.10 -3.55 -13.48
C TYR A 60 6.29 -2.98 -14.65
N ASN A 61 5.40 -2.02 -14.37
CA ASN A 61 4.55 -1.38 -15.36
C ASN A 61 5.20 -0.17 -16.06
N PHE A 62 6.22 0.50 -15.46
CA PHE A 62 6.73 1.76 -16.03
C PHE A 62 8.26 1.98 -16.01
N PHE A 63 9.05 1.23 -15.22
CA PHE A 63 10.50 1.44 -15.12
C PHE A 63 11.23 1.36 -16.47
N HIS A 64 10.80 0.44 -17.35
CA HIS A 64 11.34 0.29 -18.70
C HIS A 64 11.10 1.50 -19.62
N HIS A 65 10.17 2.40 -19.28
CA HIS A 65 9.96 3.66 -19.99
C HIS A 65 10.89 4.79 -19.51
N ILE A 66 11.53 4.64 -18.36
CA ILE A 66 12.43 5.63 -17.75
C ILE A 66 13.88 5.13 -17.62
N GLY A 67 14.22 4.04 -18.31
CA GLY A 67 15.58 3.48 -18.34
C GLY A 67 15.96 2.64 -17.11
N LEU A 68 14.99 2.25 -16.28
CA LEU A 68 15.17 1.36 -15.13
C LEU A 68 14.75 -0.08 -15.48
N ASP A 69 15.23 -1.04 -14.70
CA ASP A 69 14.88 -2.45 -14.87
C ASP A 69 13.48 -2.74 -14.31
N ARG A 70 12.53 -3.06 -15.20
CA ARG A 70 11.17 -3.45 -14.81
C ARG A 70 11.11 -4.68 -13.91
N ASN A 71 12.13 -5.54 -13.92
CA ASN A 71 12.17 -6.76 -13.14
C ASN A 71 12.85 -6.58 -11.77
N MET A 72 13.10 -5.34 -11.30
CA MET A 72 13.65 -5.11 -9.96
C MET A 72 12.86 -5.81 -8.83
N ARG A 73 11.56 -6.03 -9.01
CA ARG A 73 10.76 -6.84 -8.07
C ARG A 73 11.29 -8.27 -7.87
N ASP A 74 11.99 -8.84 -8.86
CA ASP A 74 12.49 -10.21 -8.83
C ASP A 74 13.52 -10.45 -7.71
N HIS A 75 14.15 -9.39 -7.19
CA HIS A 75 14.98 -9.44 -5.99
C HIS A 75 14.22 -9.98 -4.77
N TYR A 76 12.89 -9.94 -4.78
CA TYR A 76 12.03 -10.36 -3.68
C TYR A 76 11.29 -11.69 -3.93
N LYS A 77 11.56 -12.43 -5.02
CA LYS A 77 10.85 -13.68 -5.38
C LYS A 77 10.81 -14.75 -4.28
N GLY A 78 11.74 -14.73 -3.33
CA GLY A 78 11.77 -15.65 -2.19
C GLY A 78 10.94 -15.22 -0.98
N SER A 79 10.31 -14.03 -1.00
CA SER A 79 9.48 -13.54 0.10
C SER A 79 8.09 -14.16 0.06
N GLU A 80 7.56 -14.52 1.23
CA GLU A 80 6.17 -14.96 1.39
C GLU A 80 5.13 -13.85 1.07
N HIS A 81 5.57 -12.59 0.97
CA HIS A 81 4.71 -11.44 0.66
C HIS A 81 4.79 -10.98 -0.80
N TYR A 82 5.57 -11.69 -1.64
CA TYR A 82 5.74 -11.36 -3.05
C TYR A 82 4.40 -11.37 -3.79
N ASP A 83 3.67 -12.48 -3.72
CA ASP A 83 2.41 -12.67 -4.45
C ASP A 83 1.33 -11.67 -4.02
N LEU A 84 1.27 -11.38 -2.71
CA LEU A 84 0.37 -10.35 -2.15
C LEU A 84 0.63 -8.98 -2.80
N THR A 85 1.91 -8.61 -2.93
CA THR A 85 2.29 -7.30 -3.44
C THR A 85 2.14 -7.22 -4.95
N GLU A 86 2.48 -8.30 -5.67
CA GLU A 86 2.17 -8.39 -7.10
C GLU A 86 0.66 -8.27 -7.36
N GLN A 87 -0.17 -8.96 -6.56
CA GLN A 87 -1.62 -8.87 -6.66
C GLN A 87 -2.12 -7.45 -6.37
N PHE A 88 -1.58 -6.77 -5.35
CA PHE A 88 -1.92 -5.39 -5.04
C PHE A 88 -1.69 -4.47 -6.25
N ILE A 89 -0.52 -4.57 -6.88
CA ILE A 89 -0.20 -3.80 -8.08
C ILE A 89 -1.16 -4.15 -9.23
N ALA A 90 -1.34 -5.43 -9.51
CA ALA A 90 -2.11 -5.88 -10.67
C ALA A 90 -3.60 -5.56 -10.58
N LYS A 91 -4.18 -5.59 -9.37
CA LYS A 91 -5.63 -5.44 -9.18
C LYS A 91 -6.06 -4.05 -8.72
N TYR A 92 -5.23 -3.32 -7.98
CA TYR A 92 -5.70 -2.15 -7.22
C TYR A 92 -4.91 -0.88 -7.45
N ASP A 93 -3.58 -0.93 -7.51
CA ASP A 93 -2.76 0.26 -7.74
C ASP A 93 -2.72 0.62 -9.23
N ASN A 94 -2.13 -0.23 -10.08
CA ASN A 94 -1.97 0.11 -11.51
C ASN A 94 -3.32 0.36 -12.25
N PRO A 95 -4.41 -0.39 -12.00
CA PRO A 95 -5.71 -0.09 -12.61
C PRO A 95 -6.38 1.19 -12.08
N ALA A 96 -5.91 1.80 -11.00
CA ALA A 96 -6.50 3.02 -10.44
C ALA A 96 -6.16 4.28 -11.25
N PHE A 97 -5.21 4.21 -12.19
CA PHE A 97 -4.89 5.30 -13.12
C PHE A 97 -5.92 5.45 -14.26
N ASP A 98 -7.21 5.41 -13.94
CA ASP A 98 -8.33 5.61 -14.87
C ASP A 98 -8.87 7.04 -14.76
N ALA A 99 -8.49 7.89 -15.72
CA ALA A 99 -8.93 9.28 -15.80
C ALA A 99 -10.44 9.45 -16.09
N GLY A 100 -11.11 8.41 -16.60
CA GLY A 100 -12.55 8.41 -16.87
C GLY A 100 -13.40 8.12 -15.64
N LYS A 101 -12.79 7.66 -14.55
CA LYS A 101 -13.51 7.26 -13.34
C LYS A 101 -13.95 8.49 -12.52
N PRO A 102 -15.19 8.52 -11.99
CA PRO A 102 -15.60 9.58 -11.10
C PRO A 102 -14.74 9.59 -9.83
N LYS A 103 -14.42 10.79 -9.35
CA LYS A 103 -13.73 10.95 -8.06
C LYS A 103 -14.69 10.57 -6.93
N LEU A 104 -14.16 9.80 -5.98
CA LEU A 104 -14.85 9.53 -4.73
C LEU A 104 -14.43 10.51 -3.64
N ASP A 105 -15.34 10.74 -2.70
CA ASP A 105 -15.05 11.49 -1.48
C ASP A 105 -14.17 10.64 -0.54
N LEU A 106 -13.14 11.25 0.01
CA LEU A 106 -12.26 10.63 1.00
C LEU A 106 -13.01 10.29 2.29
N ASP A 107 -14.08 11.02 2.62
CA ASP A 107 -14.88 10.80 3.82
C ASP A 107 -15.49 9.38 3.87
N LEU A 108 -15.66 8.72 2.73
CA LEU A 108 -16.11 7.32 2.65
C LEU A 108 -15.16 6.35 3.36
N PHE A 109 -13.86 6.67 3.43
CA PHE A 109 -12.84 5.83 4.05
C PHE A 109 -12.44 6.29 5.46
N ALA A 110 -12.80 7.53 5.84
CA ALA A 110 -12.39 8.12 7.11
C ALA A 110 -12.74 7.26 8.35
N PRO A 111 -13.90 6.58 8.45
CA PRO A 111 -14.18 5.69 9.57
C PRO A 111 -13.19 4.51 9.69
N MET A 112 -12.81 3.89 8.56
CA MET A 112 -11.86 2.76 8.54
C MET A 112 -10.46 3.23 8.94
N VAL A 113 -10.03 4.38 8.42
CA VAL A 113 -8.73 4.99 8.77
C VAL A 113 -8.66 5.28 10.27
N ARG A 114 -9.68 5.96 10.82
CA ARG A 114 -9.74 6.25 12.26
C ARG A 114 -9.66 4.98 13.09
N LYS A 115 -10.41 3.94 12.72
CA LYS A 115 -10.40 2.64 13.42
C LYS A 115 -9.05 1.94 13.36
N LEU A 116 -8.34 1.98 12.23
CA LEU A 116 -7.02 1.36 12.12
C LEU A 116 -6.03 2.00 13.10
N PHE A 117 -6.03 3.33 13.19
CA PHE A 117 -5.07 4.08 14.01
C PHE A 117 -5.39 4.12 15.52
N THR A 118 -6.47 3.49 15.99
CA THR A 118 -6.76 3.44 17.44
C THR A 118 -6.04 2.31 18.16
N THR A 119 -5.66 1.24 17.46
CA THR A 119 -5.16 0.01 18.09
C THR A 119 -3.83 -0.42 17.46
N PRO A 120 -2.69 0.00 18.03
CA PRO A 120 -1.38 -0.50 17.60
C PRO A 120 -1.28 -2.02 17.78
N LYS A 121 -0.71 -2.70 16.79
CA LYS A 121 -0.35 -4.12 16.79
C LYS A 121 1.12 -4.35 17.11
N LYS A 122 1.97 -3.34 16.92
CA LYS A 122 3.44 -3.40 17.12
C LYS A 122 3.94 -2.15 17.85
N GLY A 123 5.11 -2.27 18.47
CA GLY A 123 5.82 -1.16 19.12
C GLY A 123 5.54 -1.00 20.62
N TYR A 124 6.06 0.08 21.20
CA TYR A 124 6.09 0.29 22.66
C TYR A 124 4.73 0.56 23.31
N MET A 125 3.72 0.91 22.50
CA MET A 125 2.34 1.15 22.95
C MET A 125 1.49 -0.12 22.89
N VAL A 126 2.06 -1.27 22.52
CA VAL A 126 1.40 -2.58 22.63
C VAL A 126 1.51 -3.02 24.08
N THR A 127 0.70 -2.39 24.95
CA THR A 127 0.55 -2.82 26.34
C THR A 127 -0.70 -3.65 26.50
N SER A 128 -0.47 -4.86 27.00
CA SER A 128 -1.40 -5.87 27.49
C SER A 128 -2.61 -5.27 28.21
N VAL A 129 -3.80 -5.56 27.71
CA VAL A 129 -4.97 -5.75 28.58
C VAL A 129 -4.97 -7.17 29.11
#